data_AF-A0A7W1LC34-F1
#
_entry.id   AF-A0A7W1LC34-F1
#
_cell.length_a   1.000
_cell.length_b   1.000
_cell.length_c   1.000
_cell.angle_alpha   90.00
_cell.angle_beta   90.00
_cell.angle_gamma   90.00
#
_symmetry.space_group_name_H-M   'P 1'
#
loop_
_entity.id
_entity.type
_entity.pdbx_description
1 polymer ?
#
loop_
_entity_poly.entity_id
_entity_poly.type
_entity_poly.pdbx_seq_one_letter_code
_entity_poly.pdbx_strand_id
1 'polypeptide(L)'
;MIISWKLIENFEIPRLERNKLNIDIQLEVLDYVIAQALQTELIQKGLNNISVDATTTEVILRGTVPKGKMAEAVRTALEVEKRKVNNKLTEQ
;
A
#
# COMPACT_ATOMS: atom_id res chain seq x y z
N MET A 1 -12.83 -22.63 -48.58
CA MET A 1 -13.10 -21.67 -47.49
C MET A 1 -13.49 -22.48 -46.25
N ILE A 2 -12.53 -22.87 -45.42
CA ILE A 2 -12.77 -23.54 -44.14
C ILE A 2 -11.92 -22.77 -43.14
N ILE A 3 -12.56 -21.82 -42.48
CA ILE A 3 -11.94 -20.92 -41.52
C ILE A 3 -11.63 -21.78 -40.29
N SER A 4 -10.42 -21.66 -39.76
CA SER A 4 -9.89 -22.42 -38.64
C SER A 4 -10.72 -22.26 -37.36
N TRP A 5 -11.64 -23.19 -37.08
CA TRP A 5 -12.36 -23.31 -35.80
C TRP A 5 -11.57 -24.11 -34.74
N LYS A 6 -10.24 -24.19 -34.86
CA LYS A 6 -9.40 -25.06 -34.01
C LYS A 6 -8.29 -24.30 -33.28
N LEU A 7 -8.55 -23.03 -32.97
CA LEU A 7 -7.64 -22.16 -32.22
C LEU A 7 -8.35 -21.44 -31.07
N ILE A 8 -9.39 -22.07 -30.52
CA ILE A 8 -9.79 -21.84 -29.13
C ILE A 8 -9.12 -22.96 -28.31
N GLU A 9 -7.80 -23.11 -28.50
CA GLU A 9 -7.00 -23.88 -27.56
C GLU A 9 -6.96 -23.06 -26.27
N ASN A 10 -7.56 -23.63 -25.23
CA ASN A 10 -7.28 -23.39 -23.82
C ASN A 10 -6.22 -22.31 -23.57
N PHE A 11 -6.63 -21.05 -23.46
CA PHE A 11 -5.81 -20.03 -22.82
C PHE A 11 -5.86 -20.27 -21.30
N GLU A 12 -5.45 -21.47 -20.88
CA GLU A 12 -5.21 -21.79 -19.49
C GLU A 12 -3.98 -20.99 -19.09
N ILE A 13 -4.21 -19.89 -18.37
CA ILE A 13 -3.14 -19.10 -17.77
C ILE A 13 -2.20 -20.08 -17.04
N PRO A 14 -0.92 -20.15 -17.41
CA PRO A 14 0.01 -21.12 -16.85
C PRO A 14 0.03 -20.99 -15.33
N ARG A 15 0.07 -22.12 -14.61
CA ARG A 15 -0.01 -22.17 -13.13
C ARG A 15 0.96 -21.20 -12.44
N LEU A 16 2.11 -20.94 -13.06
CA LEU A 16 3.09 -19.97 -12.59
C LEU A 16 2.56 -18.53 -12.59
N GLU A 17 1.84 -18.11 -13.62
CA GLU A 17 1.22 -16.78 -13.70
C GLU A 17 0.04 -16.64 -12.74
N ARG A 18 -0.78 -17.71 -12.58
CA ARG A 18 -1.84 -17.74 -11.58
C ARG A 18 -1.31 -17.58 -10.15
N ASN A 19 -0.21 -18.25 -9.81
CA ASN A 19 0.41 -18.12 -8.49
C ASN A 19 1.01 -16.73 -8.28
N LYS A 20 1.66 -16.14 -9.30
CA LYS A 20 2.18 -14.77 -9.23
C LYS A 20 1.05 -13.77 -8.98
N LEU A 21 -0.02 -13.82 -9.76
CA LEU A 21 -1.22 -12.98 -9.57
C LEU A 21 -1.80 -13.12 -8.16
N ASN A 22 -1.90 -14.33 -7.62
CA ASN A 22 -2.40 -14.55 -6.26
C ASN A 22 -1.48 -13.93 -5.18
N ILE A 23 -0.15 -14.04 -5.35
CA ILE A 23 0.82 -13.43 -4.44
C ILE A 23 0.72 -11.90 -4.52
N ASP A 24 0.65 -11.34 -5.71
CA ASP A 24 0.56 -9.89 -5.93
C ASP A 24 -0.73 -9.32 -5.30
N ILE A 25 -1.87 -10.01 -5.47
CA ILE A 25 -3.14 -9.62 -4.83
C ILE A 25 -3.03 -9.68 -3.29
N GLN A 26 -2.42 -10.73 -2.74
CA GLN A 26 -2.22 -10.84 -1.29
C GLN A 26 -1.32 -9.72 -0.74
N LEU A 27 -0.31 -9.33 -1.51
CA LEU A 27 0.60 -8.24 -1.16
C LEU A 27 -0.11 -6.89 -1.16
N GLU A 28 -0.94 -6.64 -2.17
CA GLU A 28 -1.71 -5.39 -2.30
C GLU A 28 -2.77 -5.27 -1.20
N VAL A 29 -3.42 -6.37 -0.83
CA VAL A 29 -4.36 -6.41 0.31
C VAL A 29 -3.64 -6.14 1.62
N LEU A 30 -2.43 -6.70 1.82
CA LEU A 30 -1.63 -6.43 3.01
C LEU A 30 -1.22 -4.96 3.10
N ASP A 31 -0.76 -4.38 2.00
CA ASP A 31 -0.40 -2.97 1.92
C ASP A 31 -1.60 -2.07 2.25
N TYR A 32 -2.79 -2.39 1.74
CA TYR A 32 -4.02 -1.67 2.08
C TYR A 32 -4.36 -1.73 3.58
N VAL A 33 -4.26 -2.91 4.20
CA VAL A 33 -4.54 -3.08 5.63
C VAL A 33 -3.55 -2.29 6.48
N ILE A 34 -2.26 -2.30 6.12
CA ILE A 34 -1.22 -1.52 6.80
C ILE A 34 -1.52 -0.03 6.69
N ALA A 35 -1.82 0.46 5.48
CA ALA A 35 -2.15 1.87 5.26
C ALA A 35 -3.36 2.30 6.12
N GLN A 36 -4.41 1.47 6.19
CA GLN A 36 -5.57 1.74 7.05
C GLN A 36 -5.23 1.77 8.54
N ALA A 37 -4.45 0.81 9.03
CA ALA A 37 -4.06 0.74 10.43
C ALA A 37 -3.28 2.00 10.83
N LEU A 38 -2.33 2.40 9.99
CA LEU A 38 -1.52 3.60 10.16
C LEU A 38 -2.37 4.88 10.12
N GLN A 39 -3.26 4.99 9.14
CA GLN A 39 -4.19 6.11 9.04
C GLN A 39 -5.03 6.24 10.32
N THR A 40 -5.49 5.11 10.87
CA THR A 40 -6.28 5.07 12.09
C THR A 40 -5.49 5.54 13.32
N GLU A 41 -4.25 5.07 13.49
CA GLU A 41 -3.40 5.53 14.61
C GLU A 41 -3.07 7.03 14.51
N LEU A 42 -2.79 7.53 13.29
CA LEU A 42 -2.52 8.95 13.08
C LEU A 42 -3.74 9.81 13.41
N ILE A 43 -4.95 9.38 13.02
CA ILE A 43 -6.21 10.05 13.40
C ILE A 43 -6.41 10.04 14.92
N GLN A 44 -6.15 8.92 15.60
CA GLN A 44 -6.22 8.84 17.07
C GLN A 44 -5.25 9.81 17.78
N LYS A 45 -4.11 10.10 17.15
CA LYS A 45 -3.14 11.10 17.61
C LYS A 45 -3.52 12.55 17.25
N GLY A 46 -4.68 12.76 16.63
CA GLY A 46 -5.18 14.06 16.18
C GLY A 46 -4.60 14.53 14.84
N LEU A 47 -3.97 13.64 14.08
CA LEU A 47 -3.32 13.93 12.80
C LEU A 47 -4.24 13.57 11.63
N ASN A 48 -5.31 14.35 11.46
CA ASN A 48 -6.39 14.03 10.50
C ASN A 48 -6.07 14.44 9.05
N ASN A 49 -5.11 15.34 8.84
CA ASN A 49 -4.75 15.87 7.53
C ASN A 49 -3.56 15.13 6.89
N ILE A 50 -3.33 13.89 7.29
CA ILE A 50 -2.33 13.00 6.71
C ILE A 50 -3.04 11.95 5.85
N SER A 51 -2.49 11.68 4.68
CA SER A 51 -2.80 10.53 3.85
C SER A 51 -1.63 9.56 3.89
N VAL A 52 -1.95 8.28 4.11
CA VAL A 52 -0.98 7.18 4.16
C VAL A 52 -1.14 6.31 2.92
N ASP A 53 -0.06 6.15 2.16
CA ASP A 53 0.06 5.13 1.13
C ASP A 53 1.09 4.10 1.60
N ALA A 54 0.74 2.82 1.58
CA ALA A 54 1.70 1.75 1.83
C ALA A 54 2.02 1.02 0.52
N THR A 55 3.29 0.69 0.36
CA THR A 55 3.79 -0.18 -0.70
C THR A 55 4.61 -1.28 -0.06
N THR A 56 4.92 -2.30 -0.84
CA THR A 56 5.67 -3.47 -0.41
C THR A 56 6.98 -3.13 0.31
N THR A 57 7.61 -2.02 -0.05
CA THR A 57 8.93 -1.62 0.47
C THR A 57 8.92 -0.36 1.33
N GLU A 58 7.94 0.53 1.12
CA GLU A 58 7.89 1.81 1.83
C GLU A 58 6.48 2.26 2.16
N VAL A 59 6.37 3.05 3.23
CA VAL A 59 5.16 3.78 3.61
C VAL A 59 5.38 5.26 3.32
N ILE A 60 4.48 5.87 2.56
CA ILE A 60 4.54 7.27 2.17
C ILE A 60 3.51 8.04 2.98
N LEU A 61 3.98 9.02 3.76
CA LEU A 61 3.12 9.93 4.52
C LEU A 61 3.03 11.27 3.79
N ARG A 62 1.83 11.73 3.45
CA ARG A 62 1.60 12.99 2.73
C ARG A 62 0.58 13.85 3.45
N GLY A 63 0.74 15.16 3.42
CA GLY A 63 -0.26 16.09 3.96
C GLY A 63 0.33 17.07 4.96
N THR A 64 -0.49 17.53 5.90
CA THR A 64 -0.09 18.54 6.90
C THR A 64 -0.17 18.01 8.31
N VAL A 65 0.79 18.41 9.13
CA VAL A 65 0.85 18.09 10.56
C VAL A 65 1.00 19.37 11.38
N PRO A 66 0.46 19.40 12.61
CA PRO A 66 0.72 20.50 13.52
C PRO A 66 2.22 20.62 13.81
N LYS A 67 2.70 21.85 13.98
CA LYS A 67 4.10 22.12 14.36
C LYS A 67 4.55 21.27 15.56
N GLY A 68 5.68 20.58 15.40
CA GLY A 68 6.26 19.72 16.44
C GLY A 68 5.68 18.30 16.49
N LYS A 69 4.69 17.98 15.65
CA LYS A 69 4.09 16.63 15.56
C LYS A 69 4.63 15.79 14.41
N MET A 70 5.47 16.34 13.54
CA MET A 70 6.08 15.60 12.43
C MET A 70 6.89 14.39 12.91
N ALA A 71 7.71 14.58 13.95
CA ALA A 71 8.50 13.49 14.52
C ALA A 71 7.60 12.38 15.10
N GLU A 72 6.46 12.74 15.70
CA GLU A 72 5.50 11.78 16.23
C GLU A 72 4.82 10.98 15.09
N ALA A 73 4.43 11.65 14.01
CA ALA A 73 3.84 11.00 12.84
C ALA A 73 4.79 9.99 12.21
N VAL A 74 6.06 10.37 12.01
CA VAL A 74 7.09 9.49 11.45
C VAL A 74 7.41 8.33 12.38
N ARG A 75 7.48 8.57 13.70
CA ARG A 75 7.74 7.50 14.68
C ARG A 75 6.60 6.49 14.72
N THR A 76 5.35 6.96 14.66
CA THR A 76 4.16 6.09 14.59
C THR A 76 4.24 5.18 13.35
N ALA A 77 4.62 5.73 12.19
CA ALA A 77 4.81 4.93 10.99
C ALA A 77 5.91 3.87 11.09
N LEU A 78 7.02 4.19 11.76
CA LEU A 78 8.11 3.23 12.01
C LEU A 78 7.73 2.14 13.05
N GLU A 79 6.87 2.48 14.02
CA GLU A 79 6.40 1.55 15.05
C GLU A 79 5.39 0.55 14.48
N VAL A 80 4.44 1.03 13.66
CA VAL A 80 3.43 0.18 13.02
C VAL A 80 4.06 -0.71 11.94
N GLU A 81 4.94 -0.14 11.12
CA GLU A 81 5.55 -0.86 10.02
C GLU A 81 7.06 -0.60 9.97
N LYS A 82 7.84 -1.68 10.04
CA LYS A 82 9.32 -1.62 10.00
C LYS A 82 9.86 -1.34 8.59
N ARG A 83 9.02 -0.88 7.67
CA ARG A 83 9.39 -0.47 6.31
C ARG A 83 9.97 0.93 6.33
N LYS A 84 10.59 1.29 5.22
CA LYS A 84 11.11 2.64 5.01
C LYS A 84 9.94 3.64 5.03
N VAL A 85 10.05 4.69 5.83
CA VAL A 85 9.06 5.78 5.84
C VAL A 85 9.53 6.91 4.95
N ASN A 86 8.76 7.20 3.90
CA ASN A 86 8.94 8.32 2.99
C ASN A 86 8.08 9.49 3.49
N ASN A 87 8.69 10.37 4.29
CA ASN A 87 8.01 11.50 4.88
C ASN A 87 7.90 12.67 3.87
N LYS A 88 6.68 12.97 3.44
CA LYS A 88 6.31 14.16 2.65
C LYS A 88 5.29 15.03 3.40
N LEU A 89 5.35 15.03 4.72
CA LEU A 89 4.52 15.87 5.57
C LEU A 89 5.04 17.29 5.58
N THR A 90 4.13 18.25 5.71
CA THR A 90 4.44 19.67 5.88
C THR A 90 3.94 20.13 7.23
N GLU A 91 4.70 20.94 7.96
CA GLU A 91 4.23 21.52 9.21
C GLU A 91 3.36 22.77 8.96
N GLN A 92 2.32 22.93 9.77
CA GLN A 92 1.50 24.15 9.87
C GLN A 92 1.48 24.69 11.30
#